data_AF-A0A9X3MBQ4-F1
#
_entry.id   AF-A0A9X3MBQ4-F1
#
_cell.length_a   1.000
_cell.length_b   1.000
_cell.length_c   1.000
_cell.angle_alpha   90.00
_cell.angle_beta   90.00
_cell.angle_gamma   90.00
#
_symmetry.space_group_name_H-M   'P 1'
#
loop_
_entity.id
_entity.type
_entity.pdbx_description
1 polymer ?
#
loop_
_entity_poly.entity_id
_entity_poly.type
_entity_poly.pdbx_seq_one_letter_code
_entity_poly.pdbx_strand_id
1 'polypeptide(L)'
;MNAATNFLYRQITHIGRGVTLAQGLKMRLSGEENIPDKGGAVLVCNHTGYMDFLFGAFLAYRKRRLVRFLAKADIFKSPVAGPLLKAMHHVPVDRIDGGASLQQAVQLAKDGELVGVFSEGTISRSFEIRSMKSGASRIAYEAGVPVIPQVIFGSQRLWTKGHKKNLGRTKTPVFITALEPYYPTGDAEADTAEIRRRMQEALEGLWDQYEAEFGPMPAGEYWVPARKGGGAPTLAEAEARDAEVETERHRVRRLRDDLVGLKERVSVTTVDLVRNRMAAAKNAEGTTAKNMARTAPETLEWIKTNLSAVVEEATRGLDEGRDKVADVMAQLKSDVAQAQASITASSKEIWAGSVAEQGLLAAATQSRLIVSRLPHRMKTQFSSIPRVVVAHNSALNWEDGALTPRLREAFADIYPAAEVLIVVSPAGGIDVPQAVWKIVLDETAAQPRLDIAAMSVTAATAAQGVECILQDLQAEPEEALVFANEPGDEEFLEWIPAVALETAPIEVVKGAQAVTYSAEKAGMSEVLEAMARLAKK
;
A
#
# COMPACT_ATOMS: atom_id res chain seq x y z
N MET A 1 -6.68 -13.58 33.73
CA MET A 1 -5.46 -14.16 33.11
C MET A 1 -4.61 -14.90 34.15
N ASN A 2 -3.81 -15.89 33.74
CA ASN A 2 -3.13 -16.86 34.62
C ASN A 2 -1.95 -16.25 35.41
N ALA A 3 -1.86 -16.56 36.71
CA ALA A 3 -0.84 -16.03 37.63
C ALA A 3 0.60 -16.41 37.22
N ALA A 4 0.78 -17.59 36.61
CA ALA A 4 2.08 -18.09 36.16
C ALA A 4 2.70 -17.24 35.03
N THR A 5 1.89 -16.74 34.10
CA THR A 5 2.40 -15.94 32.98
C THR A 5 2.75 -14.51 33.40
N ASN A 6 1.97 -13.95 34.32
CA ASN A 6 2.32 -12.68 34.97
C ASN A 6 3.60 -12.78 35.82
N PHE A 7 3.90 -13.97 36.37
CA PHE A 7 5.18 -14.21 37.04
C PHE A 7 6.35 -14.15 36.05
N LEU A 8 6.26 -14.79 34.89
CA LEU A 8 7.31 -14.76 33.87
C LEU A 8 7.57 -13.33 33.34
N TYR A 9 6.51 -12.55 33.07
CA TYR A 9 6.69 -11.14 32.70
C TYR A 9 7.40 -10.36 33.83
N ARG A 10 6.98 -10.53 35.08
CA ARG A 10 7.69 -9.88 36.21
C ARG A 10 9.17 -10.23 36.24
N GLN A 11 9.54 -11.48 35.99
CA GLN A 11 10.96 -11.88 35.91
C GLN A 11 11.70 -11.20 34.76
N ILE A 12 11.10 -11.14 33.57
CA ILE A 12 11.67 -10.43 32.41
C ILE A 12 11.90 -8.95 32.75
N THR A 13 10.93 -8.30 33.38
CA THR A 13 11.07 -6.89 33.79
C THR A 13 12.11 -6.71 34.91
N HIS A 14 12.21 -7.65 35.86
CA HIS A 14 13.26 -7.64 36.89
C HIS A 14 14.65 -7.73 36.27
N ILE A 15 14.85 -8.63 35.30
CA ILE A 15 16.11 -8.75 34.55
C ILE A 15 16.41 -7.45 33.80
N GLY A 16 15.41 -6.89 33.11
CA GLY A 16 15.55 -5.60 32.43
C GLY A 16 15.99 -4.48 33.38
N ARG A 17 15.42 -4.40 34.58
CA ARG A 17 15.86 -3.45 35.63
C ARG A 17 17.30 -3.73 36.07
N GLY A 18 17.66 -4.99 36.29
CA GLY A 18 19.04 -5.38 36.61
C GLY A 18 20.03 -4.92 35.55
N VAL A 19 19.67 -5.04 34.26
CA VAL A 19 20.47 -4.52 33.14
C VAL A 19 20.59 -3.00 33.21
N THR A 20 19.49 -2.26 33.42
CA THR A 20 19.56 -0.78 33.54
C THR A 20 20.45 -0.31 34.70
N LEU A 21 20.42 -1.04 35.82
CA LEU A 21 21.29 -0.77 36.98
C LEU A 21 22.76 -1.09 36.67
N ALA A 22 23.03 -2.22 36.02
CA ALA A 22 24.39 -2.61 35.61
C ALA A 22 24.99 -1.63 34.58
N GLN A 23 24.16 -1.08 33.69
CA GLN A 23 24.54 -0.02 32.75
C GLN A 23 24.82 1.33 33.44
N GLY A 24 24.39 1.48 34.71
CA GLY A 24 24.55 2.70 35.49
C GLY A 24 23.73 3.87 34.97
N LEU A 25 22.59 3.60 34.30
CA LEU A 25 21.75 4.64 33.72
C LEU A 25 21.26 5.63 34.79
N LYS A 26 21.32 6.92 34.49
CA LYS A 26 20.83 7.99 35.38
C LYS A 26 19.34 8.21 35.09
N MET A 27 18.50 7.34 35.65
CA MET A 27 17.05 7.41 35.44
C MET A 27 16.45 8.64 36.14
N ARG A 28 15.62 9.40 35.42
CA ARG A 28 14.78 10.49 35.95
C ARG A 28 13.33 10.13 35.62
N LEU A 29 12.53 9.92 36.65
CA LEU A 29 11.16 9.40 36.55
C LEU A 29 10.21 10.42 37.17
N SER A 30 9.12 10.75 36.49
CA SER A 30 8.06 11.63 36.99
C SER A 30 6.68 11.21 36.48
N GLY A 31 5.62 11.66 37.16
CA GLY A 31 4.24 11.35 36.78
C GLY A 31 3.81 9.91 37.08
N GLU A 32 4.49 9.22 38.00
CA GLU A 32 4.12 7.85 38.40
C GLU A 32 2.67 7.79 38.94
N GLU A 33 2.24 8.86 39.61
CA GLU A 33 0.90 9.08 40.14
C GLU A 33 -0.20 9.08 39.07
N ASN A 34 0.13 9.41 37.82
CA ASN A 34 -0.82 9.43 36.71
C ASN A 34 -1.16 8.01 36.19
N ILE A 35 -0.39 7.00 36.59
CA ILE A 35 -0.66 5.61 36.21
C ILE A 35 -1.64 4.99 37.22
N PRO A 36 -2.79 4.48 36.76
CA PRO A 36 -3.83 3.97 37.65
C PRO A 36 -3.37 2.67 38.34
N ASP A 37 -3.69 2.54 39.63
CA ASP A 37 -3.37 1.34 40.41
C ASP A 37 -4.27 0.14 40.03
N LYS A 38 -5.45 0.39 39.45
CA LYS A 38 -6.44 -0.61 38.98
C LYS A 38 -7.17 -0.10 37.74
N GLY A 39 -7.80 -0.99 36.98
CA GLY A 39 -8.54 -0.63 35.76
C GLY A 39 -7.63 -0.40 34.56
N GLY A 40 -8.22 -0.36 33.36
CA GLY A 40 -7.48 -0.26 32.11
C GLY A 40 -7.06 1.17 31.78
N ALA A 41 -6.02 1.30 30.96
CA ALA A 41 -5.61 2.57 30.36
C ALA A 41 -4.73 2.31 29.13
N VAL A 42 -4.64 3.27 28.23
CA VAL A 42 -3.76 3.23 27.07
C VAL A 42 -2.55 4.14 27.31
N LEU A 43 -1.37 3.56 27.47
CA LEU A 43 -0.11 4.31 27.55
C LEU A 43 0.35 4.66 26.13
N VAL A 44 0.40 5.95 25.80
CA VAL A 44 0.89 6.42 24.50
C VAL A 44 2.31 6.93 24.66
N CYS A 45 3.28 6.16 24.17
CA CYS A 45 4.69 6.48 24.28
C CYS A 45 5.23 7.05 22.96
N ASN A 46 6.13 8.03 23.05
CA ASN A 46 7.01 8.35 21.92
C ASN A 46 8.01 7.22 21.68
N HIS A 47 8.59 7.14 20.48
CA HIS A 47 9.52 6.08 20.12
C HIS A 47 10.85 6.64 19.57
N THR A 48 11.91 6.55 20.34
CA THR A 48 13.25 7.09 20.06
C THR A 48 14.31 5.99 19.92
N GLY A 49 14.05 4.75 20.34
CA GLY A 49 14.99 3.64 20.25
C GLY A 49 14.40 2.26 20.54
N TYR A 50 15.16 1.20 20.24
CA TYR A 50 14.72 -0.20 20.41
C TYR A 50 14.47 -0.59 21.88
N MET A 51 15.05 0.16 22.82
CA MET A 51 14.91 -0.07 24.26
C MET A 51 13.67 0.58 24.88
N ASP A 52 12.92 1.40 24.13
CA ASP A 52 11.78 2.14 24.68
C ASP A 52 10.66 1.24 25.17
N PHE A 53 10.56 0.02 24.66
CA PHE A 53 9.64 -0.97 25.20
C PHE A 53 9.89 -1.21 26.71
N LEU A 54 11.17 -1.30 27.10
CA LEU A 54 11.56 -1.49 28.51
C LEU A 54 11.27 -0.23 29.33
N PHE A 55 11.63 0.94 28.80
CA PHE A 55 11.45 2.23 29.49
C PHE A 55 9.97 2.64 29.58
N GLY A 56 9.21 2.38 28.52
CA GLY A 56 7.76 2.54 28.45
C GLY A 56 7.03 1.84 29.58
N ALA A 57 7.49 0.64 29.96
CA ALA A 57 6.90 -0.14 31.04
C ALA A 57 7.34 0.27 32.46
N PHE A 58 8.34 1.14 32.59
CA PHE A 58 9.09 1.30 33.85
C PHE A 58 8.23 1.92 34.97
N LEU A 59 7.48 2.97 34.67
CA LEU A 59 6.58 3.63 35.62
C LEU A 59 5.42 2.69 36.02
N ALA A 60 4.78 2.04 35.04
CA ALA A 60 3.72 1.06 35.29
C ALA A 60 4.18 -0.10 36.19
N TYR A 61 5.41 -0.57 35.98
CA TYR A 61 5.99 -1.62 36.79
C TYR A 61 6.20 -1.20 38.26
N ARG A 62 6.54 0.06 38.54
CA ARG A 62 6.64 0.58 39.91
C ARG A 62 5.28 0.58 40.61
N LYS A 63 4.21 0.83 39.87
CA LYS A 63 2.80 0.64 40.28
C LYS A 63 2.35 -0.82 40.31
N ARG A 64 3.26 -1.78 40.14
CA ARG A 64 3.00 -3.24 40.08
C ARG A 64 2.05 -3.65 38.95
N ARG A 65 1.88 -2.79 37.94
CA ARG A 65 1.12 -3.03 36.71
C ARG A 65 2.05 -3.57 35.62
N LEU A 66 1.46 -4.28 34.67
CA LEU A 66 2.16 -4.81 33.49
C LEU A 66 1.54 -4.18 32.24
N VAL A 67 2.35 -3.92 31.22
CA VAL A 67 1.92 -3.21 30.00
C VAL A 67 1.90 -4.19 28.82
N ARG A 68 0.78 -4.25 28.11
CA ARG A 68 0.61 -5.06 26.90
C ARG A 68 0.83 -4.17 25.70
N PHE A 69 2.07 -4.11 25.22
CA PHE A 69 2.36 -3.31 24.05
C PHE A 69 1.84 -3.92 22.75
N LEU A 70 1.48 -3.04 21.84
CA LEU A 70 1.31 -3.34 20.43
C LEU A 70 2.69 -3.34 19.75
N ALA A 71 3.09 -4.47 19.18
CA ALA A 71 4.41 -4.65 18.57
C ALA A 71 4.31 -5.28 17.18
N LYS A 72 5.26 -4.96 16.28
CA LYS A 72 5.25 -5.47 14.90
C LYS A 72 5.19 -7.00 14.88
N ALA A 73 4.21 -7.56 14.15
CA ALA A 73 3.97 -9.00 14.09
C ALA A 73 5.21 -9.82 13.68
N ASP A 74 6.07 -9.30 12.79
CA ASP A 74 7.30 -9.99 12.38
C ASP A 74 8.27 -10.24 13.54
N ILE A 75 8.29 -9.40 14.58
CA ILE A 75 9.17 -9.59 15.72
C ILE A 75 8.79 -10.87 16.49
N PHE A 76 7.51 -11.26 16.45
CA PHE A 76 7.01 -12.49 17.06
C PHE A 76 7.49 -13.77 16.35
N LYS A 77 8.03 -13.66 15.13
CA LYS A 77 8.65 -14.76 14.39
C LYS A 77 10.10 -15.02 14.82
N SER A 78 10.74 -14.06 15.50
CA SER A 78 12.12 -14.22 15.97
C SER A 78 12.22 -15.36 17.00
N PRO A 79 13.20 -16.28 16.89
CA PRO A 79 13.34 -17.41 17.81
C PRO A 79 13.67 -16.96 19.25
N VAL A 80 14.24 -15.77 19.42
CA VAL A 80 14.60 -15.22 20.74
C VAL A 80 13.56 -14.21 21.22
N ALA A 81 13.23 -13.19 20.42
CA ALA A 81 12.30 -12.15 20.85
C ALA A 81 10.84 -12.64 20.88
N GLY A 82 10.45 -13.54 19.98
CA GLY A 82 9.07 -13.99 19.84
C GLY A 82 8.51 -14.67 21.08
N PRO A 83 9.19 -15.68 21.66
CA PRO A 83 8.75 -16.31 22.91
C PRO A 83 8.62 -15.31 24.06
N LEU A 84 9.53 -14.34 24.18
CA LEU A 84 9.48 -13.30 25.21
C LEU A 84 8.26 -12.40 25.04
N LEU A 85 8.00 -11.90 23.82
CA LEU A 85 6.86 -11.04 23.56
C LEU A 85 5.51 -11.76 23.82
N LYS A 86 5.43 -13.05 23.47
CA LYS A 86 4.26 -13.89 23.75
C LYS A 86 4.07 -14.10 25.26
N ALA A 87 5.15 -14.38 25.99
CA ALA A 87 5.12 -14.54 27.45
C ALA A 87 4.68 -13.26 28.17
N MET A 88 4.99 -12.09 27.63
CA MET A 88 4.56 -10.80 28.16
C MET A 88 3.14 -10.39 27.69
N HIS A 89 2.49 -11.21 26.86
CA HIS A 89 1.17 -10.98 26.28
C HIS A 89 1.07 -9.70 25.45
N HIS A 90 2.11 -9.39 24.66
CA HIS A 90 2.02 -8.32 23.68
C HIS A 90 1.11 -8.67 22.52
N VAL A 91 0.53 -7.63 21.94
CA VAL A 91 -0.38 -7.73 20.81
C VAL A 91 0.44 -7.62 19.51
N PRO A 92 0.48 -8.65 18.66
CA PRO A 92 1.09 -8.55 17.36
C PRO A 92 0.25 -7.64 16.45
N VAL A 93 0.91 -6.66 15.83
CA VAL A 93 0.29 -5.71 14.90
C VAL A 93 0.85 -5.93 13.51
N ASP A 94 -0.06 -6.20 12.57
CA ASP A 94 0.28 -6.19 11.15
C ASP A 94 0.27 -4.74 10.63
N ARG A 95 1.41 -4.35 10.05
CA ARG A 95 1.63 -3.16 9.22
C ARG A 95 0.53 -2.94 8.19
N ILE A 96 0.06 -4.05 7.64
CA ILE A 96 -0.81 -4.16 6.48
C ILE A 96 -2.28 -4.25 6.90
N ASP A 97 -2.57 -5.00 7.95
CA ASP A 97 -3.94 -5.32 8.39
C ASP A 97 -4.10 -5.19 9.91
N GLY A 98 -4.40 -3.98 10.38
CA GLY A 98 -4.39 -3.63 11.81
C GLY A 98 -5.69 -3.89 12.57
N GLY A 99 -6.77 -4.33 11.90
CA GLY A 99 -8.12 -4.38 12.48
C GLY A 99 -8.24 -5.33 13.67
N ALA A 100 -7.76 -6.57 13.51
CA ALA A 100 -7.78 -7.58 14.58
C ALA A 100 -6.96 -7.16 15.80
N SER A 101 -5.82 -6.49 15.58
CA SER A 101 -4.96 -6.01 16.65
C SER A 101 -5.61 -4.89 17.48
N LEU A 102 -6.40 -4.03 16.82
CA LEU A 102 -7.18 -2.98 17.49
C LEU A 102 -8.23 -3.59 18.43
N GLN A 103 -9.02 -4.55 17.93
CA GLN A 103 -10.05 -5.23 18.73
C GLN A 103 -9.45 -5.97 19.94
N GLN A 104 -8.33 -6.66 19.74
CA GLN A 104 -7.63 -7.32 20.84
C GLN A 104 -7.15 -6.31 21.90
N ALA A 105 -6.64 -5.15 21.48
CA ALA A 105 -6.20 -4.10 22.38
C ALA A 105 -7.36 -3.48 23.16
N VAL A 106 -8.50 -3.24 22.51
CA VAL A 106 -9.74 -2.78 23.17
C VAL A 106 -10.18 -3.77 24.25
N GLN A 107 -10.18 -5.06 23.95
CA GLN A 107 -10.57 -6.08 24.93
C GLN A 107 -9.63 -6.10 26.14
N LEU A 108 -8.31 -6.04 25.92
CA LEU A 108 -7.34 -5.98 27.02
C LEU A 108 -7.54 -4.75 27.91
N ALA A 109 -7.79 -3.59 27.31
CA ALA A 109 -8.09 -2.38 28.07
C ALA A 109 -9.38 -2.52 28.89
N LYS A 110 -10.46 -3.09 28.31
CA LYS A 110 -11.71 -3.39 29.03
C LYS A 110 -11.52 -4.38 30.18
N ASP A 111 -10.64 -5.36 30.01
CA ASP A 111 -10.29 -6.35 31.02
C ASP A 111 -9.41 -5.79 32.16
N GLY A 112 -9.08 -4.49 32.11
CA GLY A 112 -8.34 -3.81 33.16
C GLY A 112 -6.82 -3.86 32.98
N GLU A 113 -6.32 -4.21 31.79
CA GLU A 113 -4.89 -4.20 31.49
C GLU A 113 -4.42 -2.82 31.01
N LEU A 114 -3.13 -2.53 31.19
CA LEU A 114 -2.51 -1.37 30.55
C LEU A 114 -2.10 -1.76 29.14
N VAL A 115 -2.55 -1.02 28.13
CA VAL A 115 -2.18 -1.24 26.73
C VAL A 115 -1.14 -0.20 26.34
N GLY A 116 0.02 -0.64 25.84
CA GLY A 116 1.09 0.26 25.42
C GLY A 116 1.09 0.47 23.91
N VAL A 117 1.11 1.73 23.47
CA VAL A 117 1.10 2.07 22.04
C VAL A 117 2.20 3.08 21.75
N PHE A 118 3.07 2.74 20.79
CA PHE A 118 3.98 3.69 20.18
C PHE A 118 3.29 4.30 18.95
N SER A 119 2.47 5.33 19.18
CA SER A 119 1.53 5.85 18.17
C SER A 119 2.22 6.44 16.93
N GLU A 120 3.51 6.76 17.02
CA GLU A 120 4.35 7.16 15.88
C GLU A 120 4.54 6.03 14.85
N GLY A 121 4.38 4.76 15.26
CA GLY A 121 4.46 3.59 14.37
C GLY A 121 5.85 3.20 13.90
N THR A 122 6.89 3.97 14.21
CA THR A 122 8.31 3.65 13.97
C THR A 122 9.18 4.47 14.93
N ILE A 123 10.45 4.08 15.09
CA ILE A 123 11.45 4.88 15.80
C ILE A 123 11.65 6.20 15.06
N SER A 124 11.46 7.32 15.76
CA SER A 124 11.75 8.68 15.32
C SER A 124 13.26 8.86 15.13
N ARG A 125 13.65 9.35 13.95
CA ARG A 125 15.04 9.68 13.65
C ARG A 125 15.40 11.12 14.02
N SER A 126 14.41 12.01 14.08
CA SER A 126 14.59 13.40 14.54
C SER A 126 14.62 13.49 16.07
N PHE A 127 14.14 12.44 16.77
CA PHE A 127 13.92 12.39 18.22
C PHE A 127 12.92 13.44 18.72
N GLU A 128 12.12 13.95 17.80
CA GLU A 128 10.96 14.81 18.05
C GLU A 128 9.67 13.99 17.94
N ILE A 129 8.55 14.50 18.47
CA ILE A 129 7.27 13.81 18.39
C ILE A 129 6.74 13.86 16.96
N ARG A 130 6.73 12.71 16.28
CA ARG A 130 6.22 12.57 14.91
C ARG A 130 4.69 12.64 14.83
N SER A 131 4.20 12.69 13.60
CA SER A 131 2.82 12.32 13.30
C SER A 131 2.45 10.98 13.93
N MET A 132 1.28 10.95 14.58
CA MET A 132 0.78 9.80 15.31
C MET A 132 -0.41 9.20 14.60
N LYS A 133 -0.50 7.87 14.63
CA LYS A 133 -1.68 7.14 14.19
C LYS A 133 -2.76 7.20 15.27
N SER A 134 -4.02 7.26 14.84
CA SER A 134 -5.19 7.38 15.73
C SER A 134 -5.60 6.09 16.45
N GLY A 135 -4.85 4.99 16.29
CA GLY A 135 -5.18 3.71 16.91
C GLY A 135 -5.28 3.79 18.43
N ALA A 136 -4.43 4.59 19.09
CA ALA A 136 -4.46 4.71 20.55
C ALA A 136 -5.71 5.43 21.08
N SER A 137 -6.11 6.54 20.46
CA SER A 137 -7.32 7.28 20.85
C SER A 137 -8.57 6.43 20.61
N ARG A 138 -8.63 5.70 19.48
CA ARG A 138 -9.71 4.74 19.20
C ARG A 138 -9.80 3.63 20.24
N ILE A 139 -8.67 2.99 20.59
CA ILE A 139 -8.65 1.94 21.62
C ILE A 139 -9.22 2.47 22.94
N ALA A 140 -8.74 3.63 23.39
CA ALA A 140 -9.14 4.22 24.65
C ALA A 140 -10.63 4.62 24.64
N TYR A 141 -11.10 5.24 23.56
CA TYR A 141 -12.51 5.61 23.39
C TYR A 141 -13.44 4.39 23.41
N GLU A 142 -13.15 3.38 22.58
CA GLU A 142 -13.97 2.16 22.48
C GLU A 142 -13.94 1.31 23.76
N ALA A 143 -12.85 1.37 24.52
CA ALA A 143 -12.72 0.70 25.81
C ALA A 143 -13.29 1.50 26.99
N GLY A 144 -13.58 2.79 26.82
CA GLY A 144 -14.02 3.68 27.90
C GLY A 144 -12.94 3.90 28.97
N VAL A 145 -11.66 3.97 28.56
CA VAL A 145 -10.51 4.13 29.47
C VAL A 145 -9.69 5.37 29.10
N PRO A 146 -8.89 5.94 30.01
CA PRO A 146 -8.04 7.07 29.68
C PRO A 146 -6.84 6.68 28.81
N VAL A 147 -6.37 7.64 28.01
CA VAL A 147 -5.01 7.69 27.48
C VAL A 147 -4.09 8.35 28.49
N ILE A 148 -2.91 7.79 28.70
CA ILE A 148 -1.84 8.39 29.51
C ILE A 148 -0.66 8.62 28.56
N PRO A 149 -0.46 9.88 28.11
CA PRO A 149 0.70 10.20 27.29
C PRO A 149 1.98 10.01 28.11
N GLN A 150 3.02 9.46 27.50
CA GLN A 150 4.30 9.21 28.15
C GLN A 150 5.44 9.59 27.21
N VAL A 151 6.39 10.36 27.73
CA VAL A 151 7.54 10.86 26.95
C VAL A 151 8.83 10.30 27.53
N ILE A 152 9.67 9.80 26.63
CA ILE A 152 10.98 9.21 26.90
C ILE A 152 12.03 10.01 26.15
N PHE A 153 13.09 10.42 26.84
CA PHE A 153 14.23 11.11 26.26
C PHE A 153 15.56 10.54 26.79
N GLY A 154 16.55 10.41 25.91
CA GLY A 154 17.90 9.92 26.20
C GLY A 154 18.11 8.43 25.89
N SER A 155 17.04 7.64 25.77
CA SER A 155 17.11 6.22 25.41
C SER A 155 17.66 5.97 24.01
N GLN A 156 17.50 6.93 23.07
CA GLN A 156 18.04 6.85 21.72
C GLN A 156 19.56 6.68 21.66
N ARG A 157 20.28 7.10 22.71
CA ARG A 157 21.74 7.00 22.83
C ARG A 157 22.21 5.57 23.12
N LEU A 158 21.31 4.69 23.56
CA LEU A 158 21.61 3.31 23.89
C LEU A 158 21.52 2.42 22.66
N TRP A 159 20.39 2.49 21.94
CA TRP A 159 20.23 1.74 20.70
C TRP A 159 19.06 2.29 19.88
N THR A 160 19.38 2.94 18.76
CA THR A 160 18.39 3.51 17.84
C THR A 160 18.69 3.16 16.38
N LYS A 161 17.78 3.50 15.47
CA LYS A 161 17.87 3.15 14.04
C LYS A 161 19.04 3.88 13.39
N GLY A 162 19.85 3.15 12.61
CA GLY A 162 20.99 3.73 11.88
C GLY A 162 22.26 3.94 12.72
N HIS A 163 22.24 3.64 14.02
CA HIS A 163 23.38 3.82 14.92
C HIS A 163 23.77 2.53 15.64
N LYS A 164 25.04 2.42 16.02
CA LYS A 164 25.56 1.25 16.73
C LYS A 164 24.95 1.15 18.14
N LYS A 165 24.67 -0.08 18.58
CA LYS A 165 24.24 -0.35 19.96
C LYS A 165 25.35 0.01 20.95
N ASN A 166 24.98 0.71 22.02
CA ASN A 166 25.85 1.09 23.14
C ASN A 166 25.18 0.66 24.46
N LEU A 167 25.29 -0.64 24.77
CA LEU A 167 24.61 -1.27 25.91
C LEU A 167 25.54 -1.58 27.09
N GLY A 168 26.76 -1.03 27.10
CA GLY A 168 27.70 -1.14 28.21
C GLY A 168 27.34 -0.24 29.40
N ARG A 169 28.32 0.05 30.26
CA ARG A 169 28.13 0.98 31.39
C ARG A 169 28.22 2.44 30.93
N THR A 170 27.18 2.91 30.24
CA THR A 170 27.15 4.21 29.56
C THR A 170 26.91 5.38 30.48
N LYS A 171 26.29 5.16 31.66
CA LYS A 171 25.86 6.23 32.57
C LYS A 171 24.94 7.27 31.93
N THR A 172 24.26 6.89 30.84
CA THR A 172 23.38 7.77 30.08
C THR A 172 22.20 8.24 30.93
N PRO A 173 21.91 9.56 30.95
CA PRO A 173 20.65 10.09 31.47
C PRO A 173 19.47 9.63 30.63
N VAL A 174 18.45 9.08 31.29
CA VAL A 174 17.19 8.65 30.65
C VAL A 174 16.03 9.23 31.44
N PHE A 175 15.24 10.06 30.78
CA PHE A 175 14.08 10.73 31.34
C PHE A 175 12.81 10.02 30.88
N ILE A 176 11.89 9.78 31.80
CA ILE A 176 10.59 9.16 31.55
C ILE A 176 9.54 9.90 32.36
N THR A 177 8.60 10.55 31.66
CA THR A 177 7.50 11.30 32.25
C THR A 177 6.17 10.76 31.76
N ALA A 178 5.28 10.37 32.67
CA ALA A 178 3.88 10.11 32.35
C ALA A 178 3.03 11.35 32.64
N LEU A 179 2.24 11.79 31.67
CA LEU A 179 1.41 12.98 31.76
C LEU A 179 0.05 12.65 32.38
N GLU A 180 -0.70 13.69 32.73
CA GLU A 180 -2.06 13.55 33.25
C GLU A 180 -2.97 12.76 32.28
N PRO A 181 -3.87 11.91 32.81
CA PRO A 181 -4.83 11.17 32.00
C PRO A 181 -5.68 12.06 31.11
N TYR A 182 -5.83 11.65 29.85
CA TYR A 182 -6.67 12.28 28.85
C TYR A 182 -7.79 11.31 28.44
N TYR A 183 -9.04 11.77 28.45
CA TYR A 183 -10.19 10.97 28.02
C TYR A 183 -10.56 11.36 26.58
N PRO A 184 -10.43 10.43 25.60
CA PRO A 184 -10.80 10.71 24.22
C PRO A 184 -12.28 11.11 24.07
N THR A 185 -12.54 12.05 23.18
CA THR A 185 -13.88 12.57 22.87
C THR A 185 -14.65 11.72 21.88
N GLY A 186 -13.94 10.89 21.10
CA GLY A 186 -14.50 10.10 20.00
C GLY A 186 -14.15 10.67 18.62
N ASP A 187 -13.71 11.92 18.57
CA ASP A 187 -13.02 12.47 17.41
C ASP A 187 -11.55 12.01 17.42
N ALA A 188 -11.30 10.91 16.71
CA ALA A 188 -9.99 10.28 16.70
C ALA A 188 -8.87 11.20 16.17
N GLU A 189 -9.17 12.16 15.30
CA GLU A 189 -8.18 13.10 14.75
C GLU A 189 -7.85 14.19 15.77
N ALA A 190 -8.86 14.85 16.31
CA ALA A 190 -8.70 15.88 17.34
C ALA A 190 -8.04 15.31 18.60
N ASP A 191 -8.48 14.14 19.06
CA ASP A 191 -7.91 13.44 20.22
C ASP A 191 -6.42 13.13 20.00
N THR A 192 -6.05 12.67 18.80
CA THR A 192 -4.66 12.36 18.45
C THR A 192 -3.80 13.62 18.41
N ALA A 193 -4.32 14.71 17.86
CA ALA A 193 -3.63 15.99 17.80
C ALA A 193 -3.36 16.55 19.21
N GLU A 194 -4.35 16.48 20.12
CA GLU A 194 -4.20 16.94 21.50
C GLU A 194 -3.19 16.09 22.28
N ILE A 195 -3.23 14.76 22.15
CA ILE A 195 -2.22 13.88 22.76
C ILE A 195 -0.82 14.24 22.24
N ARG A 196 -0.68 14.50 20.93
CA ARG A 196 0.60 14.88 20.32
C ARG A 196 1.13 16.17 20.91
N ARG A 197 0.27 17.20 20.99
CA ARG A 197 0.62 18.51 21.52
C ARG A 197 1.15 18.40 22.95
N ARG A 198 0.45 17.69 23.83
CA ARG A 198 0.87 17.44 25.22
C ARG A 198 2.22 16.73 25.29
N MET A 199 2.44 15.70 24.46
CA MET A 199 3.72 14.99 24.41
C MET A 199 4.86 15.87 23.91
N GLN A 200 4.61 16.75 22.94
CA GLN A 200 5.61 17.68 22.43
C GLN A 200 6.03 18.69 23.51
N GLU A 201 5.08 19.27 24.23
CA GLU A 201 5.35 20.19 25.34
C GLU A 201 6.14 19.51 26.46
N ALA A 202 5.78 18.28 26.82
CA ALA A 202 6.53 17.53 27.82
C ALA A 202 7.94 17.15 27.35
N LEU A 203 8.14 16.86 26.06
CA LEU A 203 9.46 16.60 25.49
C LEU A 203 10.36 17.82 25.58
N GLU A 204 9.84 19.00 25.27
CA GLU A 204 10.56 20.28 25.41
C GLU A 204 10.96 20.53 26.87
N GLY A 205 10.04 20.30 27.81
CA GLY A 205 10.36 20.37 29.24
C GLY A 205 11.45 19.37 29.67
N LEU A 206 11.50 18.18 29.07
CA LEU A 206 12.59 17.22 29.33
C LEU A 206 13.94 17.67 28.77
N TRP A 207 13.95 18.41 27.65
CA TRP A 207 15.17 19.01 27.13
C TRP A 207 15.71 20.08 28.08
N ASP A 208 14.83 20.94 28.58
CA ASP A 208 15.22 21.99 29.52
C ASP A 208 15.71 21.38 30.85
N GLN A 209 15.08 20.29 31.31
CA GLN A 209 15.53 19.54 32.48
C GLN A 209 16.92 18.91 32.26
N TYR A 210 17.17 18.35 31.07
CA TYR A 210 18.49 17.85 30.71
C TYR A 210 19.54 18.96 30.77
N GLU A 211 19.24 20.13 30.17
CA GLU A 211 20.16 21.26 30.10
C GLU A 211 20.46 21.86 31.48
N ALA A 212 19.45 21.92 32.35
CA ALA A 212 19.62 22.37 33.73
C ALA A 212 20.52 21.43 34.56
N GLU A 213 20.45 20.11 34.34
CA GLU A 213 21.21 19.14 35.13
C GLU A 213 22.62 18.87 34.55
N PHE A 214 22.75 18.84 33.22
CA PHE A 214 23.96 18.37 32.54
C PHE A 214 24.66 19.45 31.70
N GLY A 215 24.11 20.66 31.62
CA GLY A 215 24.58 21.71 30.72
C GLY A 215 24.01 21.58 29.30
N PRO A 216 24.35 22.51 28.40
CA PRO A 216 23.80 22.55 27.05
C PRO A 216 24.03 21.23 26.30
N MET A 217 23.06 20.85 25.46
CA MET A 217 23.22 19.66 24.64
C MET A 217 24.42 19.82 23.67
N PRO A 218 25.22 18.76 23.47
CA PRO A 218 26.37 18.84 22.58
C PRO A 218 25.93 19.02 21.12
N ALA A 219 26.46 20.06 20.47
CA ALA A 219 26.17 20.37 19.07
C ALA A 219 26.64 19.27 18.12
N GLY A 220 25.87 19.02 17.05
CA GLY A 220 26.21 18.05 16.01
C GLY A 220 26.11 16.57 16.41
N GLU A 221 25.83 16.25 17.68
CA GLU A 221 25.65 14.87 18.12
C GLU A 221 24.38 14.27 17.52
N TYR A 222 24.48 13.04 17.00
CA TYR A 222 23.40 12.41 16.24
C TYR A 222 22.09 12.24 17.04
N TRP A 223 22.18 12.16 18.36
CA TRP A 223 21.04 11.90 19.25
C TRP A 223 20.32 13.17 19.72
N VAL A 224 20.91 14.33 19.43
CA VAL A 224 20.37 15.65 19.76
C VAL A 224 19.49 16.11 18.60
N PRO A 225 18.25 16.57 18.85
CA PRO A 225 17.37 17.11 17.81
C PRO A 225 17.98 18.29 17.07
N ALA A 226 17.69 18.43 15.77
CA ALA A 226 18.17 19.55 14.95
C ALA A 226 17.81 20.93 15.55
N ARG A 227 16.61 21.06 16.14
CA ARG A 227 16.16 22.30 16.80
C ARG A 227 17.01 22.71 18.01
N LYS A 228 17.73 21.76 18.63
CA LYS A 228 18.68 21.99 19.73
C LYS A 228 20.14 22.00 19.25
N GLY A 229 20.38 22.20 17.94
CA GLY A 229 21.72 22.27 17.34
C GLY A 229 22.40 20.91 17.15
N GLY A 230 21.64 19.82 17.21
CA GLY A 230 22.15 18.46 17.07
C GLY A 230 22.31 17.98 15.63
N GLY A 231 22.84 16.77 15.49
CA GLY A 231 23.08 16.10 14.20
C GLY A 231 21.95 15.17 13.75
N ALA A 232 20.86 15.06 14.50
CA ALA A 232 19.67 14.35 14.05
C ALA A 232 19.05 15.05 12.83
N PRO A 233 18.44 14.31 11.88
CA PRO A 233 17.68 14.94 10.80
C PRO A 233 16.54 15.79 11.34
N THR A 234 16.13 16.80 10.58
CA THR A 234 14.94 17.60 10.91
C THR A 234 13.69 16.71 10.89
N LEU A 235 12.64 17.13 11.60
CA LEU A 235 11.37 16.41 11.58
C LEU A 235 10.81 16.27 10.16
N ALA A 236 10.90 17.31 9.34
CA ALA A 236 10.43 17.29 7.95
C ALA A 236 11.20 16.26 7.08
N GLU A 237 12.53 16.21 7.17
CA GLU A 237 13.33 15.23 6.44
C GLU A 237 13.05 13.79 6.90
N ALA A 238 12.87 13.60 8.21
CA ALA A 238 12.54 12.30 8.77
C ALA A 238 11.14 11.83 8.33
N GLU A 239 10.15 12.72 8.35
CA GLU A 239 8.79 12.43 7.89
C GLU A 239 8.73 12.16 6.39
N ALA A 240 9.47 12.90 5.56
CA ALA A 240 9.56 12.63 4.12
C ALA A 240 10.09 11.22 3.81
N ARG A 241 11.16 10.79 4.49
CA ARG A 241 11.71 9.43 4.35
C ARG A 241 10.73 8.35 4.82
N ASP A 242 9.96 8.62 5.87
CA ASP A 242 8.98 7.66 6.36
C ASP A 242 7.73 7.61 5.47
N ALA A 243 7.35 8.71 4.82
CA ALA A 243 6.27 8.77 3.85
C ALA A 243 6.56 7.92 2.60
N GLU A 244 7.83 7.86 2.15
CA GLU A 244 8.26 6.95 1.09
C GLU A 244 8.04 5.49 1.48
N VAL A 245 8.41 5.11 2.72
CA VAL A 245 8.20 3.75 3.25
C VAL A 245 6.70 3.42 3.38
N GLU A 246 5.86 4.33 3.84
CA GLU A 246 4.42 4.07 3.96
C GLU A 246 3.75 4.01 2.57
N THR A 247 4.23 4.78 1.59
CA THR A 247 3.81 4.67 0.18
C THR A 247 4.10 3.28 -0.36
N GLU A 248 5.30 2.77 -0.09
CA GLU A 248 5.69 1.41 -0.48
C GLU A 248 4.82 0.36 0.21
N ARG A 249 4.51 0.54 1.50
CA ARG A 249 3.57 -0.35 2.20
C ARG A 249 2.18 -0.32 1.58
N HIS A 250 1.63 0.85 1.27
CA HIS A 250 0.34 0.98 0.59
C HIS A 250 0.33 0.26 -0.77
N ARG A 251 1.44 0.34 -1.51
CA ARG A 251 1.63 -0.41 -2.75
C ARG A 251 1.57 -1.91 -2.51
N VAL A 252 2.29 -2.42 -1.51
CA VAL A 252 2.28 -3.84 -1.13
C VAL A 252 0.90 -4.31 -0.65
N ARG A 253 0.16 -3.48 0.12
CA ARG A 253 -1.22 -3.82 0.54
C ARG A 253 -2.14 -4.00 -0.67
N ARG A 254 -2.14 -3.02 -1.57
CA ARG A 254 -2.94 -3.07 -2.81
C ARG A 254 -2.58 -4.28 -3.66
N LEU A 255 -1.29 -4.53 -3.87
CA LEU A 255 -0.83 -5.71 -4.61
C LEU A 255 -1.33 -7.02 -3.97
N ARG A 256 -1.24 -7.15 -2.64
CA ARG A 256 -1.78 -8.31 -1.93
C ARG A 256 -3.28 -8.45 -2.17
N ASP A 257 -4.04 -7.38 -2.06
CA ASP A 257 -5.50 -7.40 -2.19
C ASP A 257 -5.92 -7.78 -3.62
N ASP A 258 -5.22 -7.24 -4.63
CA ASP A 258 -5.42 -7.61 -6.04
C ASP A 258 -5.13 -9.11 -6.27
N LEU A 259 -4.05 -9.63 -5.66
CA LEU A 259 -3.68 -11.05 -5.74
C LEU A 259 -4.67 -11.97 -5.01
N VAL A 260 -5.22 -11.54 -3.87
CA VAL A 260 -6.30 -12.27 -3.18
C VAL A 260 -7.53 -12.33 -4.08
N GLY A 261 -7.92 -11.21 -4.68
CA GLY A 261 -9.05 -11.18 -5.63
C GLY A 261 -8.81 -12.06 -6.87
N LEU A 262 -7.58 -12.07 -7.41
CA LEU A 262 -7.21 -12.97 -8.50
C LEU A 262 -7.34 -14.43 -8.09
N LYS A 263 -6.81 -14.79 -6.91
CA LYS A 263 -6.91 -16.15 -6.37
C LYS A 263 -8.36 -16.58 -6.21
N GLU A 264 -9.23 -15.74 -5.66
CA GLU A 264 -10.65 -16.02 -5.50
C GLU A 264 -11.32 -16.30 -6.86
N ARG A 265 -11.05 -15.47 -7.88
CA ARG A 265 -11.58 -15.68 -9.24
C ARG A 265 -11.10 -16.99 -9.88
N VAL A 266 -9.80 -17.30 -9.77
CA VAL A 266 -9.22 -18.57 -10.27
C VAL A 266 -9.87 -19.75 -9.54
N SER A 267 -10.04 -19.64 -8.21
CA SER A 267 -10.64 -20.68 -7.37
C SER A 267 -12.10 -20.93 -7.72
N VAL A 268 -12.93 -19.89 -7.82
CA VAL A 268 -14.35 -20.00 -8.17
C VAL A 268 -14.52 -20.60 -9.57
N THR A 269 -13.77 -20.11 -10.55
CA THR A 269 -13.82 -20.63 -11.93
C THR A 269 -13.45 -22.12 -11.98
N THR A 270 -12.47 -22.54 -11.18
CA THR A 270 -12.01 -23.94 -11.11
C THR A 270 -12.95 -24.86 -10.32
N VAL A 271 -13.54 -24.38 -9.21
CA VAL A 271 -14.47 -25.15 -8.37
C VAL A 271 -15.82 -25.36 -9.08
N ASP A 272 -16.32 -24.34 -9.79
CA ASP A 272 -17.56 -24.45 -10.56
C ASP A 272 -17.39 -25.29 -11.84
N LEU A 273 -16.19 -25.28 -12.45
CA LEU A 273 -15.82 -26.19 -13.55
C LEU A 273 -15.97 -27.66 -13.17
N VAL A 274 -15.61 -28.04 -11.95
CA VAL A 274 -15.67 -29.44 -11.47
C VAL A 274 -17.08 -29.79 -10.97
N ARG A 275 -17.70 -28.89 -10.18
CA ARG A 275 -18.99 -29.15 -9.54
C ARG A 275 -20.15 -29.15 -10.54
N ASN A 276 -20.19 -28.19 -11.46
CA ASN A 276 -21.31 -28.09 -12.42
C ASN A 276 -21.23 -29.13 -13.54
N ARG A 277 -20.02 -29.61 -13.90
CA ARG A 277 -19.86 -30.62 -14.96
C ARG A 277 -20.13 -32.05 -14.47
N MET A 278 -19.91 -32.35 -13.18
CA MET A 278 -20.35 -33.61 -12.58
C MET A 278 -21.88 -33.69 -12.40
N ALA A 279 -22.54 -32.55 -12.16
CA ALA A 279 -24.00 -32.47 -12.09
C ALA A 279 -24.66 -32.50 -13.48
N ALA A 280 -24.12 -31.76 -14.47
CA ALA A 280 -24.65 -31.71 -15.83
C ALA A 280 -24.46 -33.04 -16.60
N ALA A 281 -23.35 -33.76 -16.39
CA ALA A 281 -23.14 -35.09 -16.97
C ALA A 281 -24.07 -36.17 -16.40
N LYS A 282 -24.72 -35.90 -15.26
CA LYS A 282 -25.71 -36.79 -14.65
C LYS A 282 -27.16 -36.49 -15.07
N ASN A 283 -27.46 -35.28 -15.56
CA ASN A 283 -28.84 -34.80 -15.68
C ASN A 283 -29.28 -34.28 -17.06
N ALA A 284 -28.41 -34.18 -18.08
CA ALA A 284 -28.82 -33.65 -19.38
C ALA A 284 -28.73 -34.70 -20.51
N GLU A 285 -29.89 -35.20 -20.93
CA GLU A 285 -30.09 -35.68 -22.30
C GLU A 285 -29.70 -34.56 -23.27
N GLY A 286 -28.92 -34.91 -24.29
CA GLY A 286 -28.14 -33.95 -25.06
C GLY A 286 -28.96 -33.07 -26.00
N THR A 287 -28.72 -31.75 -26.00
CA THR A 287 -28.87 -30.92 -27.22
C THR A 287 -28.06 -29.61 -27.23
N THR A 288 -27.62 -29.03 -26.10
CA THR A 288 -27.05 -27.66 -26.11
C THR A 288 -25.54 -27.55 -26.35
N ALA A 289 -24.74 -28.58 -26.08
CA ALA A 289 -23.27 -28.50 -26.23
C ALA A 289 -22.75 -28.68 -27.68
N LYS A 290 -23.61 -29.06 -28.64
CA LYS A 290 -23.16 -29.47 -29.99
C LYS A 290 -22.77 -28.30 -30.93
N ASN A 291 -23.07 -27.05 -30.58
CA ASN A 291 -22.89 -25.90 -31.49
C ASN A 291 -21.92 -24.81 -31.00
N MET A 292 -21.30 -24.95 -29.82
CA MET A 292 -20.30 -23.97 -29.39
C MET A 292 -18.96 -24.29 -30.06
N ALA A 293 -18.26 -23.27 -30.58
CA ALA A 293 -16.91 -23.46 -31.09
C ALA A 293 -15.96 -23.77 -29.91
N ARG A 294 -14.96 -24.62 -30.13
CA ARG A 294 -13.90 -24.86 -29.13
C ARG A 294 -13.04 -23.60 -29.00
N THR A 295 -12.59 -23.30 -27.79
CA THR A 295 -11.57 -22.25 -27.58
C THR A 295 -10.29 -22.65 -28.31
N ALA A 296 -9.69 -21.69 -29.03
CA ALA A 296 -8.44 -21.91 -29.75
C ALA A 296 -7.31 -22.32 -28.78
N PRO A 297 -6.47 -23.32 -29.13
CA PRO A 297 -5.33 -23.75 -28.32
C PRO A 297 -4.42 -22.60 -27.87
N GLU A 298 -4.19 -21.63 -28.77
CA GLU A 298 -3.36 -20.44 -28.53
C GLU A 298 -3.91 -19.54 -27.41
N THR A 299 -5.24 -19.38 -27.32
CA THR A 299 -5.86 -18.57 -26.24
C THR A 299 -5.72 -19.26 -24.89
N LEU A 300 -5.84 -20.59 -24.85
CA LEU A 300 -5.60 -21.36 -23.62
C LEU A 300 -4.14 -21.35 -23.21
N GLU A 301 -3.21 -21.40 -24.16
CA GLU A 301 -1.78 -21.29 -23.90
C GLU A 301 -1.40 -19.90 -23.40
N TRP A 302 -1.96 -18.84 -23.98
CA TRP A 302 -1.78 -17.47 -23.53
C TRP A 302 -2.26 -17.26 -22.08
N ILE A 303 -3.47 -17.76 -21.73
CA ILE A 303 -4.01 -17.71 -20.36
C ILE A 303 -3.04 -18.40 -19.38
N LYS A 304 -2.51 -19.58 -19.76
CA LYS A 304 -1.56 -20.35 -18.94
C LYS A 304 -0.26 -19.59 -18.70
N THR A 305 0.31 -19.02 -19.76
CA THR A 305 1.58 -18.30 -19.70
C THR A 305 1.46 -17.06 -18.82
N ASN A 306 0.36 -16.31 -18.92
CA ASN A 306 0.15 -15.13 -18.08
C ASN A 306 -0.02 -15.46 -16.60
N LEU A 307 -0.85 -16.44 -16.26
CA LEU A 307 -1.02 -16.87 -14.87
C LEU A 307 0.32 -17.34 -14.28
N SER A 308 1.13 -18.05 -15.06
CA SER A 308 2.46 -18.52 -14.64
C SER A 308 3.46 -17.36 -14.49
N ALA A 309 3.43 -16.38 -15.38
CA ALA A 309 4.30 -15.21 -15.34
C ALA A 309 4.03 -14.32 -14.11
N VAL A 310 2.77 -14.18 -13.67
CA VAL A 310 2.45 -13.47 -12.41
C VAL A 310 3.09 -14.18 -11.23
N VAL A 311 3.00 -15.52 -11.21
CA VAL A 311 3.60 -16.35 -10.16
C VAL A 311 5.11 -16.16 -10.10
N GLU A 312 5.78 -16.13 -11.24
CA GLU A 312 7.22 -15.93 -11.30
C GLU A 312 7.63 -14.50 -10.91
N GLU A 313 7.02 -13.48 -11.52
CA GLU A 313 7.42 -12.09 -11.32
C GLU A 313 7.12 -11.57 -9.91
N ALA A 314 5.99 -11.96 -9.31
CA ALA A 314 5.65 -11.53 -7.94
C ALA A 314 6.58 -12.13 -6.86
N THR A 315 7.35 -13.18 -7.19
CA THR A 315 8.33 -13.76 -6.25
C THR A 315 9.67 -13.03 -6.24
N ARG A 316 9.88 -12.09 -7.18
CA ARG A 316 11.12 -11.31 -7.35
C ARG A 316 11.00 -9.93 -6.68
N GLY A 317 11.91 -9.64 -5.74
CA GLY A 317 12.21 -8.26 -5.31
C GLY A 317 11.26 -7.57 -4.31
N LEU A 318 10.78 -8.26 -3.27
CA LEU A 318 10.03 -7.62 -2.17
C LEU A 318 10.83 -7.67 -0.86
N ASP A 319 11.08 -6.53 -0.22
CA ASP A 319 11.88 -6.45 1.01
C ASP A 319 11.04 -6.30 2.31
N GLU A 320 9.87 -5.62 2.27
CA GLU A 320 8.90 -5.54 3.39
C GLU A 320 7.51 -6.06 2.96
N GLY A 321 6.88 -6.93 3.76
CA GLY A 321 5.56 -7.51 3.44
C GLY A 321 5.60 -8.68 2.44
N ARG A 322 6.81 -9.08 2.00
CA ARG A 322 7.07 -10.21 1.10
C ARG A 322 6.36 -11.47 1.55
N ASP A 323 6.44 -11.84 2.83
CA ASP A 323 5.87 -13.10 3.33
C ASP A 323 4.38 -13.24 3.01
N LYS A 324 3.60 -12.16 3.18
CA LYS A 324 2.14 -12.19 2.94
C LYS A 324 1.81 -12.30 1.45
N VAL A 325 2.52 -11.54 0.62
CA VAL A 325 2.39 -11.67 -0.84
C VAL A 325 2.84 -13.07 -1.26
N ALA A 326 3.97 -13.58 -0.75
CA ALA A 326 4.50 -14.90 -1.04
C ALA A 326 3.55 -16.03 -0.63
N ASP A 327 2.87 -15.93 0.51
CA ASP A 327 1.85 -16.91 0.94
C ASP A 327 0.67 -16.94 -0.06
N VAL A 328 0.13 -15.77 -0.42
CA VAL A 328 -0.94 -15.66 -1.43
C VAL A 328 -0.48 -16.19 -2.77
N MET A 329 0.77 -15.90 -3.18
CA MET A 329 1.36 -16.37 -4.43
C MET A 329 1.64 -17.88 -4.43
N ALA A 330 2.10 -18.46 -3.32
CA ALA A 330 2.31 -19.89 -3.19
C ALA A 330 0.99 -20.65 -3.32
N GLN A 331 -0.08 -20.11 -2.71
CA GLN A 331 -1.41 -20.68 -2.86
C GLN A 331 -1.95 -20.48 -4.28
N LEU A 332 -1.81 -19.29 -4.87
CA LEU A 332 -2.20 -19.05 -6.26
C LEU A 332 -1.46 -20.00 -7.21
N LYS A 333 -0.16 -20.24 -7.00
CA LYS A 333 0.64 -21.22 -7.74
C LYS A 333 0.08 -22.64 -7.59
N SER A 334 -0.32 -23.03 -6.39
CA SER A 334 -0.97 -24.31 -6.13
C SER A 334 -2.31 -24.42 -6.85
N ASP A 335 -3.14 -23.38 -6.77
CA ASP A 335 -4.47 -23.35 -7.38
C ASP A 335 -4.36 -23.39 -8.92
N VAL A 336 -3.40 -22.66 -9.49
CA VAL A 336 -3.07 -22.69 -10.93
C VAL A 336 -2.54 -24.06 -11.35
N ALA A 337 -1.62 -24.67 -10.59
CA ALA A 337 -1.10 -26.01 -10.88
C ALA A 337 -2.21 -27.08 -10.80
N GLN A 338 -3.13 -26.94 -9.86
CA GLN A 338 -4.29 -27.82 -9.72
C GLN A 338 -5.29 -27.62 -10.87
N ALA A 339 -5.54 -26.35 -11.27
CA ALA A 339 -6.34 -26.03 -12.45
C ALA A 339 -5.69 -26.59 -13.72
N GLN A 340 -4.37 -26.46 -13.87
CA GLN A 340 -3.59 -27.03 -14.98
C GLN A 340 -3.71 -28.56 -15.03
N ALA A 341 -3.49 -29.23 -13.89
CA ALA A 341 -3.63 -30.68 -13.79
C ALA A 341 -5.07 -31.10 -14.13
N SER A 342 -6.08 -30.34 -13.69
CA SER A 342 -7.48 -30.62 -13.96
C SER A 342 -7.86 -30.40 -15.43
N ILE A 343 -7.38 -29.33 -16.07
CA ILE A 343 -7.59 -29.07 -17.50
C ILE A 343 -6.95 -30.18 -18.33
N THR A 344 -5.68 -30.52 -18.05
CA THR A 344 -4.94 -31.59 -18.74
C THR A 344 -5.57 -32.96 -18.51
N ALA A 345 -5.87 -33.33 -17.26
CA ALA A 345 -6.45 -34.63 -16.92
C ALA A 345 -7.90 -34.78 -17.41
N SER A 346 -8.65 -33.68 -17.52
CA SER A 346 -10.03 -33.76 -17.99
C SER A 346 -10.14 -34.05 -19.48
N SER A 347 -9.15 -33.70 -20.31
CA SER A 347 -9.22 -33.80 -21.78
C SER A 347 -10.57 -33.33 -22.35
N LYS A 348 -11.25 -32.39 -21.66
CA LYS A 348 -12.64 -32.00 -21.90
C LYS A 348 -12.69 -30.54 -22.31
N GLU A 349 -13.18 -30.34 -23.52
CA GLU A 349 -13.24 -29.11 -24.29
C GLU A 349 -13.75 -27.91 -23.46
N ILE A 350 -13.03 -26.80 -23.54
CA ILE A 350 -13.48 -25.46 -23.13
C ILE A 350 -14.10 -24.83 -24.39
N TRP A 351 -15.26 -24.23 -24.21
CA TRP A 351 -16.08 -23.73 -25.30
C TRP A 351 -16.06 -22.20 -25.32
N ALA A 352 -16.00 -21.64 -26.53
CA ALA A 352 -16.05 -20.21 -26.79
C ALA A 352 -17.34 -19.59 -26.23
N GLY A 353 -17.24 -18.49 -25.48
CA GLY A 353 -18.34 -17.78 -24.81
C GLY A 353 -18.85 -18.43 -23.53
N SER A 354 -18.22 -19.52 -23.04
CA SER A 354 -18.64 -20.16 -21.79
C SER A 354 -18.25 -19.34 -20.56
N VAL A 355 -19.01 -19.47 -19.47
CA VAL A 355 -18.68 -18.86 -18.16
C VAL A 355 -17.26 -19.24 -17.70
N ALA A 356 -16.83 -20.46 -18.00
CA ALA A 356 -15.49 -20.94 -17.67
C ALA A 356 -14.40 -20.21 -18.49
N GLU A 357 -14.61 -20.02 -19.79
CA GLU A 357 -13.67 -19.26 -20.62
C GLU A 357 -13.64 -17.79 -20.18
N GLN A 358 -14.80 -17.17 -19.94
CA GLN A 358 -14.89 -15.79 -19.46
C GLN A 358 -14.18 -15.59 -18.11
N GLY A 359 -14.35 -16.53 -17.17
CA GLY A 359 -13.64 -16.50 -15.87
C GLY A 359 -12.12 -16.62 -16.01
N LEU A 360 -11.65 -17.48 -16.92
CA LEU A 360 -10.22 -17.65 -17.22
C LEU A 360 -9.63 -16.44 -17.95
N LEU A 361 -10.35 -15.86 -18.90
CA LEU A 361 -9.96 -14.63 -19.59
C LEU A 361 -9.88 -13.46 -18.62
N ALA A 362 -10.89 -13.27 -17.76
CA ALA A 362 -10.88 -12.25 -16.72
C ALA A 362 -9.70 -12.45 -15.76
N ALA A 363 -9.39 -13.68 -15.37
CA ALA A 363 -8.23 -13.99 -14.53
C ALA A 363 -6.90 -13.65 -15.24
N ALA A 364 -6.78 -13.92 -16.54
CA ALA A 364 -5.59 -13.59 -17.34
C ALA A 364 -5.43 -12.07 -17.55
N THR A 365 -6.51 -11.34 -17.80
CA THR A 365 -6.49 -9.87 -17.90
C THR A 365 -6.09 -9.24 -16.57
N GLN A 366 -6.68 -9.68 -15.46
CA GLN A 366 -6.32 -9.22 -14.11
C GLN A 366 -4.87 -9.56 -13.75
N SER A 367 -4.40 -10.72 -14.18
CA SER A 367 -3.00 -11.12 -14.03
C SER A 367 -2.03 -10.14 -14.70
N ARG A 368 -2.31 -9.74 -15.96
CA ARG A 368 -1.50 -8.73 -16.66
C ARG A 368 -1.53 -7.37 -15.96
N LEU A 369 -2.70 -6.95 -15.48
CA LEU A 369 -2.89 -5.70 -14.75
C LEU A 369 -2.12 -5.67 -13.41
N ILE A 370 -1.99 -6.81 -12.74
CA ILE A 370 -1.14 -6.93 -11.55
C ILE A 370 0.34 -6.87 -11.93
N VAL A 371 0.75 -7.60 -12.97
CA VAL A 371 2.15 -7.63 -13.43
C VAL A 371 2.63 -6.27 -13.92
N SER A 372 1.78 -5.51 -14.63
CA SER A 372 2.13 -4.17 -15.13
C SER A 372 2.48 -3.17 -14.02
N ARG A 373 2.02 -3.43 -12.79
CA ARG A 373 2.29 -2.61 -11.58
C ARG A 373 3.53 -3.03 -10.81
N LEU A 374 4.19 -4.12 -11.18
CA LEU A 374 5.37 -4.58 -10.46
C LEU A 374 6.58 -3.67 -10.77
N PRO A 375 7.42 -3.31 -9.78
CA PRO A 375 8.45 -2.26 -9.92
C PRO A 375 9.48 -2.52 -11.00
N HIS A 376 9.74 -3.79 -11.29
CA HIS A 376 10.70 -4.20 -12.31
C HIS A 376 10.15 -4.07 -13.74
N ARG A 377 8.84 -3.97 -13.91
CA ARG A 377 8.14 -3.76 -15.19
C ARG A 377 7.75 -2.31 -15.40
N MET A 378 7.36 -1.60 -14.33
CA MET A 378 6.95 -0.19 -14.40
C MET A 378 8.03 0.76 -14.96
N LYS A 379 9.32 0.41 -14.86
CA LYS A 379 10.42 1.36 -15.11
C LYS A 379 10.85 1.54 -16.57
N THR A 380 10.49 0.66 -17.49
CA THR A 380 11.02 0.71 -18.88
C THR A 380 10.00 1.08 -19.94
N GLN A 381 8.69 0.88 -19.71
CA GLN A 381 7.66 1.09 -20.74
C GLN A 381 6.84 2.38 -20.58
N PHE A 382 6.86 3.01 -19.40
CA PHE A 382 6.12 4.25 -19.10
C PHE A 382 7.00 5.34 -18.46
N SER A 383 8.31 5.27 -18.72
CA SER A 383 9.30 6.16 -18.12
C SER A 383 9.33 7.55 -18.74
N SER A 384 8.78 7.72 -19.94
CA SER A 384 8.71 8.99 -20.66
C SER A 384 7.27 9.40 -20.91
N ILE A 385 6.99 10.69 -20.77
CA ILE A 385 5.71 11.28 -21.16
C ILE A 385 5.69 11.33 -22.71
N PRO A 386 4.67 10.77 -23.39
CA PRO A 386 4.54 10.85 -24.84
C PRO A 386 4.19 12.28 -25.27
N ARG A 387 4.57 12.65 -26.49
CA ARG A 387 4.17 13.92 -27.11
C ARG A 387 2.68 13.94 -27.44
N VAL A 388 2.16 12.78 -27.87
CA VAL A 388 0.77 12.59 -28.31
C VAL A 388 0.08 11.52 -27.48
N VAL A 389 -1.09 11.84 -26.93
CA VAL A 389 -1.96 10.87 -26.25
C VAL A 389 -3.17 10.60 -27.13
N VAL A 390 -3.49 9.33 -27.37
CA VAL A 390 -4.65 8.91 -28.15
C VAL A 390 -5.61 8.15 -27.24
N ALA A 391 -6.89 8.52 -27.25
CA ALA A 391 -7.90 7.83 -26.47
C ALA A 391 -9.24 7.81 -27.20
N HIS A 392 -9.97 6.70 -27.07
CA HIS A 392 -11.39 6.69 -27.40
C HIS A 392 -12.19 7.44 -26.35
N ASN A 393 -13.34 7.99 -26.74
CA ASN A 393 -14.25 8.62 -25.79
C ASN A 393 -14.66 7.67 -24.64
N SER A 394 -14.71 6.36 -24.87
CA SER A 394 -15.01 5.35 -23.86
C SER A 394 -13.87 5.08 -22.88
N ALA A 395 -12.63 5.44 -23.23
CA ALA A 395 -11.48 5.37 -22.34
C ALA A 395 -11.38 6.60 -21.41
N LEU A 396 -12.11 7.67 -21.74
CA LEU A 396 -12.15 8.91 -20.95
C LEU A 396 -13.18 8.81 -19.82
N ASN A 397 -12.80 9.33 -18.65
CA ASN A 397 -13.65 9.40 -17.46
C ASN A 397 -14.54 10.64 -17.49
N TRP A 398 -15.86 10.44 -17.44
CA TRP A 398 -16.86 11.52 -17.44
C TRP A 398 -17.68 11.57 -16.16
N GLU A 399 -18.03 12.78 -15.73
CA GLU A 399 -18.97 13.08 -14.64
C GLU A 399 -19.78 14.32 -15.07
N ASP A 400 -21.11 14.21 -15.04
CA ASP A 400 -22.04 15.28 -15.46
C ASP A 400 -21.73 15.93 -16.82
N GLY A 401 -21.26 15.14 -17.80
CA GLY A 401 -20.95 15.60 -19.15
C GLY A 401 -19.61 16.33 -19.30
N ALA A 402 -18.77 16.35 -18.25
CA ALA A 402 -17.40 16.86 -18.29
C ALA A 402 -16.39 15.79 -17.88
N LEU A 403 -15.11 15.99 -18.22
CA LEU A 403 -14.06 15.13 -17.69
C LEU A 403 -14.01 15.25 -16.17
N THR A 404 -13.88 14.11 -15.50
CA THR A 404 -13.70 14.05 -14.04
C THR A 404 -12.54 14.95 -13.59
N PRO A 405 -12.61 15.59 -12.40
CA PRO A 405 -11.55 16.46 -11.91
C PRO A 405 -10.17 15.78 -11.91
N ARG A 406 -10.15 14.50 -11.53
CA ARG A 406 -8.93 13.68 -11.47
C ARG A 406 -8.26 13.50 -12.84
N LEU A 407 -9.03 13.17 -13.88
CA LEU A 407 -8.47 12.98 -15.22
C LEU A 407 -7.97 14.31 -15.80
N ARG A 408 -8.68 15.42 -15.52
CA ARG A 408 -8.25 16.75 -15.95
C ARG A 408 -6.92 17.16 -15.29
N GLU A 409 -6.78 16.92 -13.99
CA GLU A 409 -5.54 17.17 -13.27
C GLU A 409 -4.40 16.28 -13.81
N ALA A 410 -4.68 15.01 -14.09
CA ALA A 410 -3.70 14.09 -14.67
C ALA A 410 -3.18 14.54 -16.05
N PHE A 411 -4.05 15.09 -16.90
CA PHE A 411 -3.64 15.73 -18.16
C PHE A 411 -2.80 16.99 -17.93
N ALA A 412 -3.17 17.83 -16.97
CA ALA A 412 -2.39 19.03 -16.65
C ALA A 412 -0.98 18.68 -16.14
N ASP A 413 -0.84 17.58 -15.40
CA ASP A 413 0.41 17.12 -14.79
C ASP A 413 1.46 16.62 -15.80
N ILE A 414 1.02 16.19 -16.99
CA ILE A 414 1.90 15.73 -18.08
C ILE A 414 2.17 16.82 -19.13
N TYR A 415 1.44 17.94 -19.09
CA TYR A 415 1.67 19.10 -19.95
C TYR A 415 2.86 19.93 -19.43
N PRO A 416 3.72 20.53 -20.29
CA PRO A 416 3.63 20.61 -21.76
C PRO A 416 4.30 19.46 -22.52
N ALA A 417 4.78 18.41 -21.84
CA ALA A 417 5.47 17.30 -22.51
C ALA A 417 4.53 16.49 -23.41
N ALA A 418 3.31 16.21 -22.94
CA ALA A 418 2.21 15.75 -23.78
C ALA A 418 1.45 16.98 -24.29
N GLU A 419 1.71 17.38 -25.54
CA GLU A 419 1.14 18.59 -26.15
C GLU A 419 -0.19 18.34 -26.87
N VAL A 420 -0.41 17.13 -27.38
CA VAL A 420 -1.59 16.79 -28.19
C VAL A 420 -2.39 15.65 -27.57
N LEU A 421 -3.72 15.82 -27.54
CA LEU A 421 -4.69 14.78 -27.25
C LEU A 421 -5.53 14.50 -28.50
N ILE A 422 -5.48 13.27 -29.01
CA ILE A 422 -6.34 12.80 -30.10
C ILE A 422 -7.50 12.02 -29.49
N VAL A 423 -8.74 12.42 -29.79
CA VAL A 423 -9.95 11.77 -29.30
C VAL A 423 -10.76 11.19 -30.45
N VAL A 424 -11.02 9.88 -30.37
CA VAL A 424 -11.89 9.17 -31.30
C VAL A 424 -13.34 9.28 -30.82
N SER A 425 -14.24 9.71 -31.71
CA SER A 425 -15.68 9.87 -31.45
C SER A 425 -16.02 10.74 -30.23
N PRO A 426 -15.59 12.02 -30.19
CA PRO A 426 -15.72 12.87 -29.00
C PRO A 426 -17.18 13.18 -28.64
N ALA A 427 -17.53 13.11 -27.35
CA ALA A 427 -18.87 13.43 -26.84
C ALA A 427 -19.11 14.94 -26.55
N GLY A 428 -18.13 15.82 -26.80
CA GLY A 428 -18.26 17.24 -26.49
C GLY A 428 -16.95 18.04 -26.56
N GLY A 429 -16.96 19.25 -26.00
CA GLY A 429 -15.75 20.05 -25.80
C GLY A 429 -14.93 19.50 -24.62
N ILE A 430 -13.61 19.37 -24.80
CA ILE A 430 -12.69 18.86 -23.79
C ILE A 430 -11.84 20.02 -23.31
N ASP A 431 -11.96 20.34 -22.01
CA ASP A 431 -11.23 21.44 -21.37
C ASP A 431 -9.96 20.91 -20.69
N VAL A 432 -8.88 20.84 -21.46
CA VAL A 432 -7.54 20.43 -21.04
C VAL A 432 -6.50 21.34 -21.71
N PRO A 433 -5.29 21.52 -21.15
CA PRO A 433 -4.27 22.40 -21.74
C PRO A 433 -3.68 21.87 -23.06
N GLN A 434 -3.87 20.58 -23.38
CA GLN A 434 -3.45 19.97 -24.66
C GLN A 434 -4.26 20.48 -25.85
N ALA A 435 -3.62 20.52 -27.02
CA ALA A 435 -4.32 20.69 -28.28
C ALA A 435 -5.16 19.43 -28.58
N VAL A 436 -6.47 19.58 -28.79
CA VAL A 436 -7.39 18.45 -28.94
C VAL A 436 -7.75 18.22 -30.41
N TRP A 437 -7.29 17.10 -30.97
CA TRP A 437 -7.71 16.61 -32.28
C TRP A 437 -8.88 15.64 -32.17
N LYS A 438 -9.76 15.67 -33.17
CA LYS A 438 -10.98 14.85 -33.20
C LYS A 438 -10.99 13.92 -34.40
N ILE A 439 -11.20 12.63 -34.18
CA ILE A 439 -11.43 11.67 -35.26
C ILE A 439 -12.93 11.38 -35.36
N VAL A 440 -13.50 11.63 -36.53
CA VAL A 440 -14.86 11.28 -36.91
C VAL A 440 -14.78 10.01 -37.75
N LEU A 441 -15.38 8.93 -37.25
CA LEU A 441 -15.42 7.66 -37.95
C LEU A 441 -16.54 7.66 -39.00
N ASP A 442 -16.17 7.37 -40.24
CA ASP A 442 -17.07 7.18 -41.38
C ASP A 442 -16.61 5.97 -42.17
N GLU A 443 -17.31 4.83 -41.99
CA GLU A 443 -16.99 3.56 -42.65
C GLU A 443 -17.01 3.66 -44.20
N THR A 444 -17.63 4.69 -44.77
CA THR A 444 -17.68 4.91 -46.22
C THR A 444 -16.52 5.75 -46.74
N ALA A 445 -15.68 6.30 -45.85
CA ALA A 445 -14.54 7.12 -46.22
C ALA A 445 -13.45 6.28 -46.91
N ALA A 446 -13.22 6.54 -48.19
CA ALA A 446 -12.18 5.83 -48.95
C ALA A 446 -10.75 6.19 -48.50
N GLN A 447 -10.54 7.40 -47.97
CA GLN A 447 -9.26 7.89 -47.43
C GLN A 447 -9.52 8.92 -46.32
N PRO A 448 -8.60 9.08 -45.34
CA PRO A 448 -8.66 10.12 -44.33
C PRO A 448 -8.73 11.53 -44.92
N ARG A 449 -9.58 12.39 -44.36
CA ARG A 449 -9.70 13.81 -44.73
C ARG A 449 -9.39 14.69 -43.53
N LEU A 450 -8.29 15.43 -43.62
CA LEU A 450 -7.79 16.35 -42.60
C LEU A 450 -8.42 17.74 -42.75
N ASP A 451 -8.95 18.27 -41.65
CA ASP A 451 -9.35 19.67 -41.48
C ASP A 451 -8.56 20.28 -40.32
N ILE A 452 -7.46 20.96 -40.66
CA ILE A 452 -6.55 21.59 -39.71
C ILE A 452 -7.24 22.71 -38.94
N ALA A 453 -8.12 23.48 -39.59
CA ALA A 453 -8.80 24.60 -38.96
C ALA A 453 -9.81 24.13 -37.91
N ALA A 454 -10.47 23.00 -38.17
CA ALA A 454 -11.38 22.36 -37.22
C ALA A 454 -10.67 21.40 -36.25
N MET A 455 -9.35 21.17 -36.42
CA MET A 455 -8.58 20.16 -35.71
C MET A 455 -9.25 18.78 -35.74
N SER A 456 -9.67 18.36 -36.94
CA SER A 456 -10.41 17.11 -37.09
C SER A 456 -9.98 16.29 -38.30
N VAL A 457 -10.17 14.97 -38.22
CA VAL A 457 -10.01 14.04 -39.34
C VAL A 457 -11.27 13.21 -39.48
N THR A 458 -11.76 13.06 -40.70
CA THR A 458 -12.76 12.02 -41.04
C THR A 458 -12.06 10.83 -41.65
N ALA A 459 -12.19 9.63 -41.10
CA ALA A 459 -11.52 8.42 -41.57
C ALA A 459 -12.39 7.16 -41.36
N ALA A 460 -12.08 6.07 -42.08
CA ALA A 460 -12.82 4.81 -41.94
C ALA A 460 -12.48 4.07 -40.65
N THR A 461 -11.21 4.12 -40.22
CA THR A 461 -10.76 3.54 -38.94
C THR A 461 -10.06 4.58 -38.07
N ALA A 462 -10.02 4.33 -36.77
CA ALA A 462 -9.32 5.18 -35.82
C ALA A 462 -7.82 5.22 -36.13
N ALA A 463 -7.21 4.08 -36.50
CA ALA A 463 -5.80 3.99 -36.85
C ALA A 463 -5.43 4.88 -38.04
N GLN A 464 -6.21 4.85 -39.12
CA GLN A 464 -6.01 5.72 -40.28
C GLN A 464 -6.15 7.21 -39.92
N GLY A 465 -7.10 7.55 -39.05
CA GLY A 465 -7.27 8.91 -38.57
C GLY A 465 -6.07 9.40 -37.76
N VAL A 466 -5.56 8.57 -36.85
CA VAL A 466 -4.37 8.86 -36.04
C VAL A 466 -3.13 8.99 -36.92
N GLU A 467 -2.92 8.07 -37.86
CA GLU A 467 -1.79 8.13 -38.80
C GLU A 467 -1.77 9.46 -39.56
N CYS A 468 -2.94 9.88 -40.07
CA CYS A 468 -3.08 11.16 -40.78
C CYS A 468 -2.72 12.37 -39.89
N ILE A 469 -3.12 12.35 -38.61
CA ILE A 469 -2.78 13.43 -37.65
C ILE A 469 -1.29 13.41 -37.31
N LEU A 470 -0.70 12.24 -37.05
CA LEU A 470 0.73 12.14 -36.71
C LEU A 470 1.61 12.63 -37.87
N GLN A 471 1.23 12.35 -39.12
CA GLN A 471 1.90 12.87 -40.31
C GLN A 471 1.85 14.41 -40.38
N ASP A 472 0.70 15.03 -40.07
CA ASP A 472 0.56 16.50 -40.01
C ASP A 472 1.42 17.12 -38.89
N LEU A 473 1.44 16.47 -37.72
CA LEU A 473 2.22 16.89 -36.56
C LEU A 473 3.74 16.63 -36.71
N GLN A 474 4.16 15.90 -37.75
CA GLN A 474 5.51 15.37 -37.92
C GLN A 474 5.98 14.65 -36.65
N ALA A 475 5.10 13.79 -36.11
CA ALA A 475 5.36 13.01 -34.92
C ALA A 475 5.57 11.53 -35.30
N GLU A 476 6.61 10.92 -34.74
CA GLU A 476 6.87 9.49 -34.93
C GLU A 476 5.89 8.65 -34.09
N PRO A 477 5.53 7.42 -34.50
CA PRO A 477 4.61 6.56 -33.74
C PRO A 477 5.05 6.29 -32.29
N GLU A 478 6.37 6.27 -32.04
CA GLU A 478 6.95 6.10 -30.71
C GLU A 478 6.78 7.31 -29.77
N GLU A 479 6.46 8.47 -30.33
CA GLU A 479 6.10 9.67 -29.57
C GLU A 479 4.61 9.68 -29.14
N ALA A 480 3.83 8.68 -29.59
CA ALA A 480 2.42 8.52 -29.28
C ALA A 480 2.16 7.37 -28.29
N LEU A 481 1.07 7.49 -27.54
CA LEU A 481 0.55 6.43 -26.67
C LEU A 481 -0.97 6.30 -26.83
N VAL A 482 -1.44 5.09 -27.12
CA VAL A 482 -2.87 4.79 -27.27
C VAL A 482 -3.45 4.15 -26.01
N PHE A 483 -4.56 4.68 -25.53
CA PHE A 483 -5.42 4.04 -24.55
C PHE A 483 -6.54 3.28 -25.27
N ALA A 484 -6.28 1.99 -25.52
CA ALA A 484 -7.13 1.12 -26.33
C ALA A 484 -8.25 0.49 -25.49
N ASN A 485 -9.47 0.51 -26.01
CA ASN A 485 -10.66 -0.01 -25.33
C ASN A 485 -11.76 -0.52 -26.28
N GLU A 486 -11.67 -0.22 -27.58
CA GLU A 486 -12.74 -0.51 -28.54
C GLU A 486 -12.35 -1.62 -29.51
N PRO A 487 -13.33 -2.34 -30.10
CA PRO A 487 -13.08 -3.19 -31.27
C PRO A 487 -12.45 -2.39 -32.41
N GLY A 488 -11.41 -2.96 -33.04
CA GLY A 488 -10.63 -2.29 -34.10
C GLY A 488 -9.33 -1.67 -33.59
N ASP A 489 -9.15 -1.53 -32.28
CA ASP A 489 -7.88 -1.03 -31.71
C ASP A 489 -6.69 -1.98 -31.91
N GLU A 490 -6.95 -3.21 -32.36
CA GLU A 490 -5.96 -4.18 -32.83
C GLU A 490 -4.99 -3.55 -33.84
N GLU A 491 -5.51 -2.66 -34.70
CA GLU A 491 -4.76 -1.95 -35.75
C GLU A 491 -3.65 -1.06 -35.18
N PHE A 492 -3.79 -0.55 -33.95
CA PHE A 492 -2.76 0.28 -33.32
C PHE A 492 -1.54 -0.55 -32.87
N LEU A 493 -1.77 -1.80 -32.50
CA LEU A 493 -0.79 -2.64 -31.78
C LEU A 493 0.43 -2.98 -32.64
N GLU A 494 0.31 -2.83 -33.96
CA GLU A 494 1.38 -3.12 -34.92
C GLU A 494 2.45 -2.01 -34.99
N TRP A 495 2.12 -0.78 -34.60
CA TRP A 495 2.98 0.38 -34.88
C TRP A 495 2.96 1.50 -33.83
N ILE A 496 1.97 1.56 -32.91
CA ILE A 496 1.94 2.51 -31.80
C ILE A 496 1.97 1.77 -30.44
N PRO A 497 2.74 2.26 -29.45
CA PRO A 497 2.61 1.81 -28.07
C PRO A 497 1.17 1.96 -27.51
N ALA A 498 0.61 0.90 -26.95
CA ALA A 498 -0.75 0.85 -26.45
C ALA A 498 -0.86 0.34 -25.00
N VAL A 499 -1.76 0.97 -24.25
CA VAL A 499 -2.26 0.52 -22.96
C VAL A 499 -3.71 0.11 -23.14
N ALA A 500 -4.00 -1.18 -22.99
CA ALA A 500 -5.37 -1.68 -23.03
C ALA A 500 -6.08 -1.43 -21.69
N LEU A 501 -7.35 -1.03 -21.72
CA LEU A 501 -8.21 -1.04 -20.53
C LEU A 501 -8.63 -2.49 -20.21
N GLU A 502 -8.93 -2.80 -18.94
CA GLU A 502 -9.34 -4.15 -18.52
C GLU A 502 -10.63 -4.64 -19.20
N THR A 503 -11.41 -3.71 -19.76
CA THR A 503 -12.65 -3.92 -20.51
C THR A 503 -12.46 -4.05 -22.01
N ALA A 504 -11.25 -3.82 -22.52
CA ALA A 504 -10.96 -3.89 -23.95
C ALA A 504 -11.19 -5.31 -24.50
N PRO A 505 -11.45 -5.45 -25.80
CA PRO A 505 -11.52 -6.76 -26.46
C PRO A 505 -10.25 -7.58 -26.17
N ILE A 506 -10.42 -8.90 -26.12
CA ILE A 506 -9.33 -9.79 -25.66
C ILE A 506 -8.10 -9.75 -26.57
N GLU A 507 -8.28 -9.57 -27.88
CA GLU A 507 -7.17 -9.46 -28.82
C GLU A 507 -6.38 -8.15 -28.57
N VAL A 508 -7.08 -7.04 -28.26
CA VAL A 508 -6.44 -5.79 -27.83
C VAL A 508 -5.62 -6.00 -26.56
N VAL A 509 -6.22 -6.65 -25.56
CA VAL A 509 -5.55 -6.98 -24.30
C VAL A 509 -4.35 -7.88 -24.54
N LYS A 510 -4.37 -8.79 -25.52
CA LYS A 510 -3.25 -9.68 -25.86
C LYS A 510 -2.09 -8.91 -26.48
N GLY A 511 -2.35 -8.03 -27.46
CA GLY A 511 -1.30 -7.32 -28.21
C GLY A 511 -0.76 -6.05 -27.52
N ALA A 512 -1.52 -5.43 -26.61
CA ALA A 512 -1.07 -4.22 -25.91
C ALA A 512 0.18 -4.45 -25.05
N GLN A 513 0.95 -3.40 -24.78
CA GLN A 513 2.19 -3.47 -24.00
C GLN A 513 1.89 -3.50 -22.49
N ALA A 514 0.79 -2.87 -22.05
CA ALA A 514 0.28 -3.01 -20.69
C ALA A 514 -1.25 -3.02 -20.64
N VAL A 515 -1.76 -3.37 -19.46
CA VAL A 515 -3.18 -3.34 -19.13
C VAL A 515 -3.39 -2.44 -17.91
N THR A 516 -4.39 -1.57 -17.99
CA THR A 516 -4.84 -0.70 -16.90
C THR A 516 -6.32 -0.93 -16.60
N TYR A 517 -6.83 -0.29 -15.55
CA TYR A 517 -8.25 -0.39 -15.19
C TYR A 517 -9.18 0.21 -16.24
N SER A 518 -10.47 -0.12 -16.17
CA SER A 518 -11.48 0.50 -17.04
C SER A 518 -11.60 2.00 -16.77
N ALA A 519 -12.30 2.70 -17.67
CA ALA A 519 -12.66 4.09 -17.47
C ALA A 519 -13.42 4.24 -16.14
N GLU A 520 -14.39 3.39 -15.80
CA GLU A 520 -15.13 3.48 -14.52
C GLU A 520 -14.25 3.53 -13.26
N LYS A 521 -13.04 2.96 -13.31
CA LYS A 521 -12.07 2.89 -12.21
C LYS A 521 -10.90 3.87 -12.36
N ALA A 522 -11.03 4.89 -13.20
CA ALA A 522 -10.02 5.92 -13.44
C ALA A 522 -8.69 5.38 -14.01
N GLY A 523 -8.74 4.31 -14.83
CA GLY A 523 -7.53 3.63 -15.32
C GLY A 523 -6.57 4.48 -16.13
N MET A 524 -7.07 5.40 -16.97
CA MET A 524 -6.23 6.35 -17.71
C MET A 524 -5.55 7.35 -16.78
N SER A 525 -6.30 7.89 -15.80
CA SER A 525 -5.78 8.88 -14.84
C SER A 525 -4.56 8.32 -14.08
N GLU A 526 -4.65 7.06 -13.62
CA GLU A 526 -3.56 6.42 -12.88
C GLU A 526 -2.26 6.30 -13.69
N VAL A 527 -2.36 6.01 -14.98
CA VAL A 527 -1.20 5.87 -15.86
C VAL A 527 -0.53 7.23 -16.08
N LEU A 528 -1.32 8.26 -16.37
CA LEU A 528 -0.81 9.62 -16.59
C LEU A 528 -0.17 10.19 -15.31
N GLU A 529 -0.81 10.03 -14.15
CA GLU A 529 -0.24 10.42 -12.85
C GLU A 529 1.09 9.70 -12.57
N ALA A 530 1.21 8.42 -12.94
CA ALA A 530 2.43 7.66 -12.75
C ALA A 530 3.57 8.20 -13.64
N MET A 531 3.28 8.52 -14.90
CA MET A 531 4.26 9.14 -15.82
C MET A 531 4.75 10.49 -15.30
N ALA A 532 3.84 11.37 -14.87
CA ALA A 532 4.18 12.67 -14.32
C ALA A 532 5.08 12.56 -13.08
N ARG A 533 4.83 11.59 -12.20
CA ARG A 533 5.68 11.32 -11.03
C ARG A 533 7.05 10.80 -11.40
N LEU A 534 7.16 9.98 -12.44
CA LEU A 534 8.44 9.43 -12.90
C LEU A 534 9.29 10.49 -13.60
N ALA A 535 8.69 11.40 -14.36
CA ALA A 535 9.40 12.51 -15.00
C ALA A 535 9.97 13.54 -14.00
N LYS A 536 9.37 13.65 -12.81
CA LYS A 536 9.83 14.53 -11.71
C LYS A 536 10.99 13.93 -10.89
N LYS A 537 11.31 12.64 -11.07
CA LYS A 537 12.42 11.94 -10.39
C LYS A 537 13.68 11.94 -11.24
#